data_AF-A0A9P5N8K3-F1
#
_entry.id   AF-A0A9P5N8K3-F1
#
_cell.length_a   1.000
_cell.length_b   1.000
_cell.length_c   1.000
_cell.angle_alpha   90.00
_cell.angle_beta   90.00
_cell.angle_gamma   90.00
#
_symmetry.space_group_name_H-M   'P 1'
#
loop_
_entity.id
_entity.type
_entity.pdbx_description
1 polymer ?
#
loop_
_entity_poly.entity_id
_entity_poly.type
_entity_poly.pdbx_seq_one_letter_code
_entity_poly.pdbx_strand_id
1 'polypeptide(L)'
;MTTCSSWSFVNSSNLPSSVLSEISSQPETPPSTPSMTPIIMTPRREQYLSSSFSLDNHRRALFPKPVIVYPSHVLKAPILPEPFENQQPWINPKKDRLATDKYITERSMIIAQLRRLREEAEEALASRNLVEFHILQQAGHLGLRYALLDPQNAVDLAKATFDTLSADEKLAQVKLWEAEHEISLLRDQLEIAQSWVEEARRQFGHILLALDDHRISVLPSHVDLNDNGPCPRLHAWKGLETPSDVRRTDVGSTAEKP
;
A
#
# COMPACT_ATOMS: atom_id res chain seq x y z
N MET A 1 19.70 -38.10 -13.99
CA MET A 1 19.06 -37.98 -12.67
C MET A 1 19.15 -36.52 -12.24
N THR A 2 18.17 -35.72 -12.63
CA THR A 2 18.08 -34.30 -12.31
C THR A 2 17.08 -34.16 -11.17
N THR A 3 17.55 -33.83 -9.98
CA THR A 3 16.69 -33.61 -8.82
C THR A 3 15.93 -32.31 -9.02
N CYS A 4 14.61 -32.41 -9.17
CA CYS A 4 13.70 -31.28 -9.17
C CYS A 4 13.65 -30.71 -7.75
N SER A 5 14.36 -29.62 -7.50
CA SER A 5 14.36 -28.94 -6.22
C SER A 5 12.97 -28.38 -5.94
N SER A 6 12.29 -28.95 -4.95
CA SER A 6 11.01 -28.47 -4.44
C SER A 6 11.20 -27.09 -3.82
N TRP A 7 10.63 -26.05 -4.45
CA TRP A 7 10.58 -24.69 -3.90
C TRP A 7 9.55 -24.65 -2.77
N SER A 8 10.02 -24.82 -1.53
CA SER A 8 9.23 -24.53 -0.34
C SER A 8 8.98 -23.01 -0.27
N PHE A 9 7.72 -22.61 -0.35
CA PHE A 9 7.25 -21.25 -0.09
C PHE A 9 7.85 -20.74 1.23
N VAL A 10 8.79 -19.80 1.14
CA VAL A 10 9.39 -19.16 2.31
C VAL A 10 8.37 -18.17 2.86
N ASN A 11 8.07 -18.30 4.15
CA ASN A 11 7.19 -17.42 4.90
C ASN A 11 7.73 -15.97 4.83
N SER A 12 7.02 -15.07 4.14
CA SER A 12 7.45 -13.70 3.80
C SER A 12 7.65 -12.74 4.98
N SER A 13 7.56 -13.22 6.22
CA SER A 13 7.77 -12.44 7.44
C SER A 13 9.22 -12.40 7.92
N ASN A 14 10.15 -13.09 7.24
CA ASN A 14 11.58 -13.04 7.51
C ASN A 14 12.34 -12.51 6.28
N LEU A 15 12.21 -11.21 5.98
CA LEU A 15 13.23 -10.55 5.16
C LEU A 15 14.56 -10.65 5.91
N PRO A 16 15.65 -11.15 5.30
CA PRO A 16 16.94 -11.24 5.97
C PRO A 16 17.41 -9.84 6.36
N SER A 17 17.45 -9.55 7.66
CA SER A 17 17.97 -8.28 8.21
C SER A 17 19.41 -7.98 7.82
N SER A 18 20.11 -8.92 7.17
CA SER A 18 21.48 -8.78 6.68
C SER A 18 21.62 -7.88 5.44
N VAL A 19 20.56 -7.64 4.64
CA VAL A 19 20.68 -6.84 3.39
C VAL A 19 20.60 -5.33 3.67
N LEU A 20 20.07 -4.90 4.83
CA LEU A 20 19.97 -3.48 5.19
C LEU A 20 21.20 -2.92 5.95
N SER A 21 22.22 -3.74 6.23
CA SER A 21 23.33 -3.33 7.11
C SER A 21 24.56 -2.75 6.39
N GLU A 22 24.59 -2.67 5.05
CA GLU A 22 25.84 -2.44 4.30
C GLU A 22 25.87 -1.18 3.40
N ILE A 23 24.95 -0.23 3.59
CA ILE A 23 24.94 1.06 2.84
C ILE A 23 25.17 2.25 3.80
N SER A 24 26.11 2.13 4.73
CA SER A 24 26.49 3.24 5.62
C SER A 24 28.00 3.30 5.81
N SER A 25 28.73 3.66 4.76
CA SER A 25 30.14 4.07 4.85
C SER A 25 30.56 4.88 3.63
N GLN A 26 30.19 6.16 3.56
CA GLN A 26 31.08 7.18 2.99
C GLN A 26 30.89 8.54 3.68
N PRO A 27 32.00 9.23 4.03
CA PRO A 27 32.00 10.57 4.57
C PRO A 27 32.17 11.59 3.42
N GLU A 28 31.08 12.18 2.96
CA GLU A 28 31.19 13.39 2.12
C GLU A 28 31.06 14.64 3.01
N THR A 29 32.18 15.34 3.11
CA THR A 29 32.30 16.69 3.65
C THR A 29 31.31 17.65 2.99
N PRO A 30 30.53 18.44 3.75
CA PRO A 30 29.59 19.40 3.18
C PRO A 30 30.31 20.65 2.64
N PRO A 31 29.88 21.21 1.49
CA PRO A 31 30.31 22.53 1.05
C PRO A 31 29.69 23.62 1.93
N SER A 32 30.51 24.62 2.24
CA SER A 32 30.20 25.80 3.06
C SER A 32 29.05 26.62 2.47
N THR A 33 27.91 26.58 3.16
CA THR A 33 26.74 27.41 2.87
C THR A 33 26.93 28.84 3.39
N PRO A 34 26.53 29.88 2.63
CA PRO A 34 26.52 31.25 3.10
C PRO A 34 25.47 31.47 4.20
N SER A 35 25.89 32.15 5.25
CA SER A 35 25.09 32.63 6.38
C SER A 35 23.93 33.52 5.89
N MET A 36 22.73 32.94 5.82
CA MET A 36 21.49 33.72 5.77
C MET A 36 21.03 33.98 7.20
N THR A 37 20.92 35.26 7.55
CA THR A 37 20.28 35.74 8.75
C THR A 37 18.82 35.25 8.82
N PRO A 38 18.39 34.68 9.96
CA PRO A 38 17.00 34.25 10.12
C PRO A 38 16.10 35.48 10.19
N ILE A 39 15.19 35.61 9.22
CA ILE A 39 14.05 36.52 9.34
C ILE A 39 13.14 35.92 10.41
N ILE A 40 13.17 36.53 11.60
CA ILE A 40 12.29 36.23 12.71
C ILE A 40 10.87 36.64 12.30
N MET A 41 10.13 35.72 11.67
CA MET A 41 8.68 35.83 11.54
C MET A 41 8.08 35.56 12.92
N THR A 42 7.71 36.64 13.60
CA THR A 42 6.89 36.57 14.79
C THR A 42 5.55 35.89 14.44
N PRO A 43 5.13 34.86 15.19
CA PRO A 43 3.80 34.29 14.98
C PRO A 43 2.77 35.37 15.31
N ARG A 44 2.00 35.76 14.29
CA ARG A 44 0.83 36.62 14.43
C ARG A 44 -0.14 35.88 15.35
N ARG A 45 -0.12 36.26 16.62
CA ARG A 45 -0.99 35.78 17.69
C ARG A 45 -2.42 36.10 17.29
N GLU A 46 -3.06 35.17 16.58
CA GLU A 46 -4.50 35.16 16.41
C GLU A 46 -5.09 34.99 17.81
N GLN A 47 -5.52 36.11 18.36
CA GLN A 47 -6.36 36.15 19.53
C GLN A 47 -7.69 35.51 19.09
N TYR A 48 -7.78 34.19 19.23
CA TYR A 48 -9.06 33.52 19.29
C TYR A 48 -9.80 34.16 20.46
N LEU A 49 -10.73 35.05 20.12
CA LEU A 49 -11.73 35.57 21.04
C LEU A 49 -12.43 34.34 21.61
N SER A 50 -12.05 33.95 22.82
CA SER A 50 -12.84 33.10 23.70
C SER A 50 -14.13 33.85 23.98
N SER A 51 -15.05 33.75 23.03
CA SER A 51 -16.42 34.20 23.13
C SER A 51 -17.10 33.28 24.14
N SER A 52 -16.97 33.64 25.42
CA SER A 52 -17.77 33.13 26.51
C SER A 52 -19.23 33.59 26.33
N PHE A 53 -19.92 32.95 25.38
CA PHE A 53 -21.38 32.97 25.31
C PHE A 53 -21.92 32.11 26.45
N SER A 54 -21.94 32.69 27.64
CA SER A 54 -22.80 32.22 28.73
C SER A 54 -24.19 32.83 28.51
N LEU A 55 -24.92 32.30 27.52
CA LEU A 55 -26.33 32.62 27.31
C LEU A 55 -27.20 31.49 27.85
N ASP A 56 -27.93 31.82 28.91
CA ASP A 56 -29.30 31.42 29.18
C ASP A 56 -29.62 29.91 29.14
N ASN A 57 -29.43 29.29 30.31
CA ASN A 57 -29.86 27.92 30.60
C ASN A 57 -31.39 27.73 30.69
N HIS A 58 -32.24 28.73 30.41
CA HIS A 58 -33.68 28.65 30.70
C HIS A 58 -34.61 28.72 29.47
N ARG A 59 -34.08 28.77 28.24
CA ARG A 59 -34.86 28.66 26.99
C ARG A 59 -34.65 27.35 26.20
N ARG A 60 -34.01 26.33 26.79
CA ARG A 60 -33.57 25.11 26.09
C ARG A 60 -34.63 24.03 25.84
N ALA A 61 -35.91 24.27 26.11
CA ALA A 61 -36.95 23.24 25.94
C ALA A 61 -37.62 23.19 24.56
N LEU A 62 -37.30 24.12 23.63
CA LEU A 62 -38.04 24.24 22.36
C LEU A 62 -37.19 24.05 21.09
N PHE A 63 -35.87 23.87 21.22
CA PHE A 63 -35.01 23.64 20.06
C PHE A 63 -34.36 22.25 20.16
N PRO A 64 -34.43 21.43 19.09
CA PRO A 64 -33.76 20.15 19.05
C PRO A 64 -32.26 20.35 19.31
N LYS A 65 -31.64 19.41 20.05
CA LYS A 65 -30.18 19.44 20.25
C LYS A 65 -29.51 19.45 18.86
N PRO A 66 -28.49 20.29 18.63
CA PRO A 66 -27.82 20.33 17.34
C PRO A 66 -27.22 18.96 17.02
N VAL A 67 -27.58 18.41 15.86
CA VAL A 67 -27.00 17.19 15.33
C VAL A 67 -25.68 17.55 14.67
N ILE A 68 -24.57 17.02 15.19
CA ILE A 68 -23.24 17.25 14.62
C ILE A 68 -23.04 16.24 13.50
N VAL A 69 -22.79 16.75 12.29
CA VAL A 69 -22.47 15.94 11.10
C VAL A 69 -21.04 16.23 10.69
N TYR A 70 -20.25 15.19 10.52
CA TYR A 70 -18.87 15.34 10.07
C TYR A 70 -18.79 15.12 8.56
N PRO A 71 -18.28 16.10 7.78
CA PRO A 71 -18.12 15.92 6.36
C PRO A 71 -17.01 14.92 6.05
N SER A 72 -17.04 14.32 4.86
CA SER A 72 -16.13 13.24 4.46
C SER A 72 -14.64 13.58 4.57
N HIS A 73 -14.24 14.83 4.33
CA HIS A 73 -12.86 15.28 4.51
C HIS A 73 -12.47 15.41 5.99
N VAL A 74 -13.43 15.60 6.90
CA VAL A 74 -13.21 15.63 8.35
C VAL A 74 -13.21 14.21 8.93
N LEU A 75 -13.97 13.27 8.36
CA LEU A 75 -13.77 11.83 8.61
C LEU A 75 -12.36 11.39 8.17
N LYS A 76 -11.90 11.97 7.07
CA LYS A 76 -10.52 11.86 6.60
C LYS A 76 -9.56 12.85 7.27
N ALA A 77 -9.95 13.63 8.28
CA ALA A 77 -9.05 14.54 8.97
C ALA A 77 -8.54 13.91 10.29
N PRO A 78 -7.29 14.20 10.69
CA PRO A 78 -6.65 13.56 11.84
C PRO A 78 -7.19 13.97 13.22
N ILE A 79 -8.14 14.90 13.28
CA ILE A 79 -8.54 15.54 14.54
C ILE A 79 -10.05 15.72 14.55
N LEU A 80 -10.74 14.71 15.06
CA LEU A 80 -12.05 14.93 15.66
C LEU A 80 -11.99 14.56 17.14
N PRO A 81 -12.18 15.53 18.05
CA PRO A 81 -12.56 15.19 19.41
C PRO A 81 -13.99 14.63 19.36
N GLU A 82 -14.19 13.43 19.90
CA GLU A 82 -15.54 12.88 20.02
C GLU A 82 -16.37 13.74 20.99
N PRO A 83 -17.58 14.16 20.61
CA PRO A 83 -18.49 14.89 21.49
C PRO A 83 -19.34 13.97 22.36
N PHE A 84 -19.06 12.66 22.44
CA PHE A 84 -19.89 11.71 23.18
C PHE A 84 -19.36 11.47 24.60
N GLU A 85 -19.81 12.33 25.50
CA GLU A 85 -19.25 12.54 26.83
C GLU A 85 -19.40 11.38 27.84
N ASN A 86 -19.96 10.20 27.50
CA ASN A 86 -20.33 9.22 28.54
C ASN A 86 -20.28 7.71 28.18
N GLN A 87 -19.61 7.28 27.11
CA GLN A 87 -19.49 5.83 26.82
C GLN A 87 -18.04 5.43 26.64
N GLN A 88 -17.47 4.80 27.67
CA GLN A 88 -16.22 4.02 27.72
C GLN A 88 -14.90 4.67 27.24
N PRO A 89 -13.72 4.22 27.74
CA PRO A 89 -12.43 4.68 27.24
C PRO A 89 -12.15 4.02 25.88
N TRP A 90 -12.77 4.55 24.82
CA TRP A 90 -12.45 4.14 23.46
C TRP A 90 -11.00 4.51 23.17
N ILE A 91 -10.28 3.53 22.66
CA ILE A 91 -8.90 3.58 22.17
C ILE A 91 -8.69 4.92 21.45
N ASN A 92 -7.73 5.72 21.92
CA ASN A 92 -7.46 7.08 21.43
C ASN A 92 -7.38 7.09 19.88
N PRO A 93 -8.41 7.56 19.14
CA PRO A 93 -8.48 7.39 17.69
C PRO A 93 -7.37 8.19 16.98
N LYS A 94 -6.87 9.25 17.63
CA LYS A 94 -5.71 10.03 17.19
C LYS A 94 -4.42 9.22 17.22
N LYS A 95 -4.25 8.37 18.24
CA LYS A 95 -3.06 7.51 18.38
C LYS A 95 -3.06 6.41 17.33
N ASP A 96 -4.25 5.90 17.02
CA ASP A 96 -4.41 4.85 16.02
C ASP A 96 -4.13 5.38 14.61
N ARG A 97 -4.65 6.57 14.26
CA ARG A 97 -4.45 7.15 12.93
C ARG A 97 -3.02 7.63 12.66
N LEU A 98 -2.35 8.28 13.61
CA LEU A 98 -0.92 8.61 13.44
C LEU A 98 -0.06 7.34 13.29
N ALA A 99 -0.45 6.24 13.95
CA ALA A 99 0.18 4.95 13.74
C ALA A 99 -0.12 4.40 12.34
N THR A 100 -1.34 4.53 11.83
CA THR A 100 -1.72 4.18 10.46
C THR A 100 -0.91 4.97 9.42
N ASP A 101 -0.84 6.30 9.54
CA ASP A 101 -0.11 7.16 8.60
C ASP A 101 1.39 6.85 8.64
N LYS A 102 1.95 6.63 9.83
CA LYS A 102 3.33 6.17 10.00
C LYS A 102 3.55 4.83 9.29
N TYR A 103 2.67 3.85 9.52
CA TYR A 103 2.75 2.52 8.91
C TYR A 103 2.68 2.58 7.37
N ILE A 104 1.75 3.37 6.81
CA ILE A 104 1.63 3.59 5.36
C ILE A 104 2.91 4.23 4.81
N THR A 105 3.47 5.20 5.54
CA THR A 105 4.72 5.87 5.14
C THR A 105 5.89 4.89 5.16
N GLU A 106 6.01 4.05 6.19
CA GLU A 106 7.03 3.00 6.27
C GLU A 106 6.90 2.00 5.11
N ARG A 107 5.67 1.59 4.76
CA ARG A 107 5.41 0.72 3.60
C ARG A 107 5.79 1.37 2.28
N SER A 108 5.47 2.66 2.10
CA SER A 108 5.82 3.37 0.87
C SER A 108 7.35 3.53 0.73
N MET A 109 8.07 3.71 1.83
CA MET A 109 9.53 3.70 1.84
C MET A 109 10.11 2.35 1.41
N ILE A 110 9.55 1.23 1.89
CA ILE A 110 9.98 -0.11 1.48
C ILE A 110 9.77 -0.33 -0.02
N ILE A 111 8.61 0.06 -0.57
CA ILE A 111 8.34 -0.03 -2.01
C ILE A 111 9.34 0.82 -2.82
N ALA A 112 9.67 2.02 -2.33
CA ALA A 112 10.67 2.86 -2.98
C ALA A 112 12.08 2.22 -2.97
N GLN A 113 12.44 1.50 -1.90
CA GLN A 113 13.69 0.74 -1.86
C GLN A 113 13.68 -0.44 -2.85
N LEU A 114 12.58 -1.19 -2.93
CA LEU A 114 12.42 -2.30 -3.88
C LEU A 114 12.53 -1.82 -5.34
N ARG A 115 11.99 -0.63 -5.65
CA ARG A 115 12.15 -0.02 -6.98
C ARG A 115 13.61 0.25 -7.35
N ARG A 116 14.41 0.76 -6.41
CA ARG A 116 15.85 0.96 -6.62
C ARG A 116 16.56 -0.36 -6.87
N LEU A 117 16.27 -1.39 -6.06
CA LEU A 117 16.82 -2.73 -6.27
C LEU A 117 16.43 -3.33 -7.63
N ARG A 118 15.21 -3.03 -8.11
CA ARG A 118 14.77 -3.44 -9.44
C ARG A 118 15.60 -2.75 -10.51
N GLU A 119 15.77 -1.43 -10.42
CA GLU A 119 16.57 -0.64 -11.36
C GLU A 119 18.03 -1.16 -11.40
N GLU A 120 18.63 -1.45 -10.24
CA GLU A 120 19.96 -2.06 -10.13
C GLU A 120 20.01 -3.45 -10.79
N ALA A 121 18.98 -4.28 -10.59
CA ALA A 121 18.90 -5.59 -11.23
C ALA A 121 18.71 -5.51 -12.76
N GLU A 122 17.97 -4.50 -13.25
CA GLU A 122 17.80 -4.24 -14.68
C GLU A 122 19.12 -3.79 -15.32
N GLU A 123 19.87 -2.91 -14.66
CA GLU A 123 21.21 -2.51 -15.10
C GLU A 123 22.17 -3.72 -15.13
N ALA A 124 22.15 -4.54 -14.08
CA ALA A 124 22.96 -5.74 -14.00
C ALA A 124 22.65 -6.70 -15.17
N LEU A 125 21.37 -6.98 -15.45
CA LEU A 125 20.95 -7.81 -16.56
C LEU A 125 21.41 -7.22 -17.91
N ALA A 126 21.23 -5.92 -18.11
CA ALA A 126 21.69 -5.24 -19.33
C ALA A 126 23.20 -5.39 -19.53
N SER A 127 23.99 -5.25 -18.45
CA SER A 127 25.44 -5.43 -18.50
C SER A 127 25.85 -6.86 -18.89
N ARG A 128 25.16 -7.89 -18.40
CA ARG A 128 25.44 -9.30 -18.74
C ARG A 128 25.05 -9.63 -20.17
N ASN A 129 23.90 -9.15 -20.62
CA ASN A 129 23.48 -9.23 -22.01
C ASN A 129 24.54 -8.63 -22.96
N LEU A 130 25.10 -7.46 -22.62
CA LEU A 130 26.15 -6.84 -23.44
C LEU A 130 27.41 -7.71 -23.55
N VAL A 131 27.82 -8.36 -22.46
CA VAL A 131 28.97 -9.28 -22.47
C VAL A 131 28.69 -10.49 -23.37
N GLU A 132 27.51 -11.10 -23.22
CA GLU A 132 27.10 -12.23 -24.05
C GLU A 132 27.03 -11.85 -25.54
N PHE A 133 26.42 -10.71 -25.87
CA PHE A 133 26.39 -10.19 -27.24
C PHE A 133 27.78 -9.92 -27.80
N HIS A 134 28.70 -9.42 -26.98
CA HIS A 134 30.07 -9.18 -27.42
C HIS A 134 30.77 -10.48 -27.84
N ILE A 135 30.61 -11.56 -27.06
CA ILE A 135 31.16 -12.89 -27.39
C ILE A 135 30.53 -13.42 -28.69
N LEU A 136 29.21 -13.31 -28.83
CA LEU A 136 28.49 -13.74 -30.02
C LEU A 136 28.92 -12.94 -31.28
N GLN A 137 29.15 -11.64 -31.12
CA GLN A 137 29.61 -10.78 -32.20
C GLN A 137 31.03 -11.13 -32.64
N GLN A 138 31.95 -11.39 -31.70
CA GLN A 138 33.31 -11.83 -32.01
C GLN A 138 33.31 -13.17 -32.77
N ALA A 139 32.50 -14.13 -32.34
CA ALA A 139 32.34 -15.40 -33.05
C ALA A 139 31.78 -15.21 -34.48
N GLY A 140 30.81 -14.31 -34.63
CA GLY A 140 30.23 -13.95 -35.93
C GLY A 140 31.24 -13.33 -36.89
N HIS A 141 32.13 -12.45 -36.41
CA HIS A 141 33.20 -11.85 -37.21
C HIS A 141 34.22 -12.87 -37.72
N LEU A 142 34.39 -13.99 -37.00
CA LEU A 142 35.23 -15.11 -37.42
C LEU A 142 34.51 -16.08 -38.38
N GLY A 143 33.24 -15.81 -38.72
CA GLY A 143 32.43 -16.68 -39.59
C GLY A 143 32.02 -17.99 -38.92
N LEU A 144 32.13 -18.09 -37.59
CA LEU A 144 31.74 -19.28 -36.84
C LEU A 144 30.23 -19.32 -36.68
N ARG A 145 29.65 -20.52 -36.84
CA ARG A 145 28.25 -20.76 -36.48
C ARG A 145 28.18 -20.95 -34.97
N TYR A 146 27.13 -20.43 -34.33
CA TYR A 146 26.94 -20.54 -32.88
C TYR A 146 26.98 -21.99 -32.33
N ALA A 147 26.68 -22.98 -33.16
CA ALA A 147 26.75 -24.40 -32.80
C ALA A 147 28.15 -25.03 -32.92
N LEU A 148 29.14 -24.32 -33.48
CA LEU A 148 30.48 -24.83 -33.81
C LEU A 148 31.55 -23.84 -33.33
N LEU A 149 31.54 -23.55 -32.03
CA LEU A 149 32.57 -22.74 -31.38
C LEU A 149 33.75 -23.62 -30.98
N ASP A 150 34.96 -23.05 -30.96
CA ASP A 150 36.10 -23.68 -30.31
C ASP A 150 35.86 -23.83 -28.80
N PRO A 151 36.54 -24.78 -28.13
CA PRO A 151 36.26 -25.11 -26.74
C PRO A 151 36.33 -23.91 -25.78
N GLN A 152 37.23 -22.95 -26.02
CA GLN A 152 37.37 -21.78 -25.16
C GLN A 152 36.18 -20.83 -25.32
N ASN A 153 35.85 -20.44 -26.55
CA ASN A 153 34.67 -19.61 -26.83
C ASN A 153 33.36 -20.28 -26.39
N ALA A 154 33.26 -21.61 -26.47
CA ALA A 154 32.10 -22.34 -25.97
C ALA A 154 31.95 -22.23 -24.45
N VAL A 155 33.06 -22.31 -23.69
CA VAL A 155 33.06 -22.11 -22.23
C VAL A 155 32.71 -20.67 -21.88
N ASP A 156 33.31 -19.70 -22.57
CA ASP A 156 33.07 -18.27 -22.32
C ASP A 156 31.61 -17.90 -22.61
N LEU A 157 31.04 -18.40 -23.71
CA LEU A 157 29.63 -18.22 -24.04
C LEU A 157 28.72 -18.90 -23.01
N ALA A 158 29.01 -20.14 -22.62
CA ALA A 158 28.21 -20.87 -21.63
C ALA A 158 28.20 -20.14 -20.28
N LYS A 159 29.34 -19.59 -19.86
CA LYS A 159 29.46 -18.77 -18.65
C LYS A 159 28.67 -17.48 -18.77
N ALA A 160 28.82 -16.74 -19.88
CA ALA A 160 28.08 -15.50 -20.10
C ALA A 160 26.56 -15.75 -20.10
N THR A 161 26.10 -16.80 -20.76
CA THR A 161 24.69 -17.23 -20.77
C THR A 161 24.19 -17.54 -19.36
N PHE A 162 24.97 -18.28 -18.56
CA PHE A 162 24.63 -18.56 -17.16
C PHE A 162 24.52 -17.28 -16.33
N ASP A 163 25.48 -16.37 -16.46
CA ASP A 163 25.49 -15.09 -15.74
C ASP A 163 24.28 -14.21 -16.13
N THR A 164 23.92 -14.19 -17.42
CA THR A 164 22.72 -13.51 -17.93
C THR A 164 21.44 -14.11 -17.33
N LEU A 165 21.26 -15.42 -17.40
CA LEU A 165 20.07 -16.10 -16.87
C LEU A 165 19.95 -15.93 -15.34
N SER A 166 21.07 -15.95 -14.61
CA SER A 166 21.07 -15.69 -13.17
C SER A 166 20.70 -14.24 -12.84
N ALA A 167 21.13 -13.27 -13.66
CA ALA A 167 20.71 -11.88 -13.50
C ALA A 167 19.20 -11.70 -13.78
N ASP A 168 18.67 -12.40 -14.78
CA ASP A 168 17.25 -12.38 -15.12
C ASP A 168 16.39 -13.00 -14.01
N GLU A 169 16.82 -14.13 -13.43
CA GLU A 169 16.17 -14.74 -12.26
C GLU A 169 16.10 -13.76 -11.08
N LYS A 170 17.21 -13.07 -10.77
CA LYS A 170 17.24 -12.05 -9.70
C LYS A 170 16.29 -10.89 -10.00
N LEU A 171 16.27 -10.40 -11.23
CA LEU A 171 15.35 -9.35 -11.63
C LEU A 171 13.88 -9.78 -11.44
N ALA A 172 13.55 -11.00 -11.86
CA ALA A 172 12.21 -11.56 -11.67
C ALA A 172 11.85 -11.69 -10.18
N GLN A 173 12.80 -12.11 -9.34
CA GLN A 173 12.61 -12.20 -7.90
C GLN A 173 12.33 -10.83 -7.25
N VAL A 174 13.09 -9.79 -7.63
CA VAL A 174 12.87 -8.43 -7.10
C VAL A 174 11.53 -7.87 -7.56
N LYS A 175 11.15 -8.09 -8.83
CA LYS A 175 9.83 -7.71 -9.36
C LYS A 175 8.69 -8.39 -8.60
N LEU A 176 8.84 -9.66 -8.25
CA LEU A 176 7.87 -10.38 -7.44
C LEU A 176 7.72 -9.74 -6.05
N TRP A 177 8.83 -9.45 -5.36
CA TRP A 177 8.79 -8.80 -4.04
C TRP A 177 8.18 -7.41 -4.07
N GLU A 178 8.48 -6.59 -5.09
CA GLU A 178 7.85 -5.28 -5.30
C GLU A 178 6.32 -5.45 -5.42
N ALA A 179 5.86 -6.35 -6.30
CA ALA A 179 4.43 -6.58 -6.52
C ALA A 179 3.71 -7.10 -5.27
N GLU A 180 4.32 -8.01 -4.51
CA GLU A 180 3.76 -8.50 -3.24
C GLU A 180 3.54 -7.36 -2.22
N HIS A 181 4.50 -6.44 -2.12
CA HIS A 181 4.38 -5.28 -1.22
C HIS A 181 3.34 -4.26 -1.70
N GLU A 182 3.25 -4.01 -3.01
CA GLU A 182 2.21 -3.15 -3.58
C GLU A 182 0.81 -3.73 -3.36
N ILE A 183 0.62 -5.03 -3.58
CA ILE A 183 -0.65 -5.71 -3.30
C ILE A 183 -1.00 -5.62 -1.81
N SER A 184 -0.03 -5.83 -0.92
CA SER A 184 -0.26 -5.67 0.52
C SER A 184 -0.70 -4.25 0.88
N LEU A 185 -0.03 -3.23 0.36
CA LEU A 185 -0.38 -1.83 0.63
C LEU A 185 -1.79 -1.49 0.12
N LEU A 186 -2.15 -1.97 -1.08
CA LEU A 186 -3.48 -1.75 -1.65
C LEU A 186 -4.59 -2.44 -0.82
N ARG A 187 -4.32 -3.62 -0.26
CA ARG A 187 -5.25 -4.30 0.66
C ARG A 187 -5.46 -3.49 1.93
N ASP A 188 -4.38 -3.00 2.53
CA ASP A 188 -4.44 -2.16 3.74
C ASP A 188 -5.23 -0.87 3.46
N GLN A 189 -5.02 -0.24 2.29
CA GLN A 189 -5.79 0.94 1.86
C GLN A 189 -7.27 0.66 1.63
N LEU A 190 -7.60 -0.52 1.09
CA LEU A 190 -8.98 -0.95 0.89
C LEU A 190 -9.69 -1.13 2.24
N GLU A 191 -9.04 -1.77 3.21
CA GLU A 191 -9.59 -1.96 4.56
C GLU A 191 -9.84 -0.61 5.24
N ILE A 192 -8.90 0.33 5.15
CA ILE A 192 -9.07 1.69 5.66
C ILE A 192 -10.28 2.37 4.99
N ALA A 193 -10.40 2.28 3.67
CA ALA A 193 -11.53 2.87 2.94
C ALA A 193 -12.87 2.25 3.35
N GLN A 194 -12.92 0.93 3.57
CA GLN A 194 -14.10 0.24 4.07
C GLN A 194 -14.50 0.74 5.46
N SER A 195 -13.53 0.90 6.36
CA SER A 195 -13.77 1.44 7.71
C SER A 195 -14.38 2.86 7.66
N TRP A 196 -13.95 3.70 6.72
CA TRP A 196 -14.50 5.04 6.52
C TRP A 196 -15.93 5.02 6.00
N VAL A 197 -16.26 4.07 5.11
CA VAL A 197 -17.62 3.90 4.59
C VAL A 197 -18.55 3.41 5.71
N GLU A 198 -18.10 2.46 6.52
CA GLU A 198 -18.85 1.99 7.69
C GLU A 198 -19.10 3.11 8.70
N GLU A 199 -18.09 3.94 8.98
CA GLU A 199 -18.24 5.10 9.86
C GLU A 199 -19.25 6.11 9.30
N ALA A 200 -19.15 6.45 8.02
CA ALA A 200 -20.13 7.33 7.37
C ALA A 200 -21.55 6.76 7.44
N ARG A 201 -21.72 5.44 7.29
CA ARG A 201 -23.02 4.76 7.45
C ARG A 201 -23.53 4.87 8.89
N ARG A 202 -22.68 4.69 9.90
CA ARG A 202 -23.05 4.87 11.31
C ARG A 202 -23.53 6.28 11.58
N GLN A 203 -22.79 7.30 11.14
CA GLN A 203 -23.16 8.70 11.31
C GLN A 203 -24.49 9.04 10.64
N PHE A 204 -24.68 8.56 9.41
CA PHE A 204 -25.95 8.70 8.72
C PHE A 204 -27.11 8.08 9.51
N GLY A 205 -26.92 6.87 10.03
CA GLY A 205 -27.91 6.20 10.90
C GLY A 205 -28.23 7.02 12.16
N HIS A 206 -27.21 7.55 12.84
CA HIS A 206 -27.41 8.40 14.02
C HIS A 206 -28.18 9.68 13.71
N ILE A 207 -27.92 10.31 12.57
CA ILE A 207 -28.65 11.50 12.12
C ILE A 207 -30.12 11.17 11.88
N LEU A 208 -30.42 10.06 11.20
CA LEU A 208 -31.80 9.64 10.95
C LEU A 208 -32.56 9.36 12.24
N LEU A 209 -31.95 8.65 13.20
CA LEU A 209 -32.55 8.41 14.51
C LEU A 209 -32.81 9.72 15.26
N ALA A 210 -31.84 10.63 15.26
CA ALA A 210 -32.00 11.94 15.90
C ALA A 210 -33.13 12.76 15.25
N LEU A 211 -33.30 12.70 13.92
CA LEU A 211 -34.37 13.42 13.23
C LEU A 211 -35.75 12.82 13.53
N ASP A 212 -35.84 11.48 13.62
CA ASP A 212 -37.07 10.76 14.00
C ASP A 212 -37.49 11.09 15.44
N ASP A 213 -36.55 11.08 16.40
CA ASP A 213 -36.79 11.45 17.79
C ASP A 213 -37.40 12.86 17.94
N HIS A 214 -37.04 13.78 17.05
CA HIS A 214 -37.56 15.15 17.01
C HIS A 214 -38.75 15.34 16.07
N ARG A 215 -39.28 14.25 15.48
CA ARG A 215 -40.41 14.25 14.53
C ARG A 215 -40.20 15.19 13.34
N ILE A 216 -38.95 15.33 12.90
CA ILE A 216 -38.60 16.14 11.73
C ILE A 216 -38.78 15.26 10.50
N SER A 217 -39.82 15.54 9.70
CA SER A 217 -40.00 14.84 8.42
C SER A 217 -38.94 15.29 7.43
N VAL A 218 -38.01 14.40 7.13
CA VAL A 218 -37.00 14.60 6.09
C VAL A 218 -37.54 13.97 4.81
N LEU A 219 -38.01 14.80 3.89
CA LEU A 219 -38.22 14.33 2.53
C LEU A 219 -36.82 14.13 1.90
N PRO A 220 -36.51 12.96 1.29
CA PRO A 220 -35.26 12.81 0.56
C PRO A 220 -35.22 13.90 -0.51
N SER A 221 -34.33 14.88 -0.35
CA SER A 221 -34.14 15.94 -1.33
C SER A 221 -33.60 15.29 -2.59
N HIS A 222 -34.51 15.04 -3.54
CA HIS A 222 -34.30 14.59 -4.92
C HIS A 222 -32.96 13.89 -5.13
N VAL A 223 -32.92 12.57 -4.90
CA VAL A 223 -31.82 11.76 -5.40
C VAL A 223 -31.97 11.78 -6.91
N ASP A 224 -31.07 12.47 -7.61
CA ASP A 224 -31.04 12.45 -9.07
C ASP A 224 -30.72 11.03 -9.52
N LEU A 225 -31.78 10.24 -9.74
CA LEU A 225 -31.76 8.86 -10.23
C LEU A 225 -31.27 8.73 -11.68
N ASN A 226 -30.64 9.77 -12.22
CA ASN A 226 -30.13 9.79 -13.60
C ASN A 226 -28.75 9.12 -13.75
N ASP A 227 -28.17 8.63 -12.67
CA ASP A 227 -26.97 7.81 -12.76
C ASP A 227 -27.38 6.38 -13.12
N ASN A 228 -27.48 6.10 -14.43
CA ASN A 228 -27.67 4.78 -15.02
C ASN A 228 -26.52 3.79 -14.74
N GLY A 229 -25.64 4.10 -13.77
CA GLY A 229 -24.79 3.09 -13.17
C GLY A 229 -25.68 2.00 -12.58
N PRO A 230 -25.36 0.71 -12.74
CA PRO A 230 -26.12 -0.36 -12.11
C PRO A 230 -26.21 -0.05 -10.62
N CYS A 231 -27.41 0.33 -10.14
CA CYS A 231 -27.65 0.50 -8.72
C CYS A 231 -27.10 -0.75 -8.05
N PRO A 232 -26.23 -0.64 -7.02
CA PRO A 232 -26.00 -1.76 -6.14
C PRO A 232 -27.37 -2.03 -5.52
N ARG A 233 -28.09 -3.00 -6.10
CA ARG A 233 -29.32 -3.51 -5.52
C ARG A 233 -28.95 -3.79 -4.07
N LEU A 234 -29.61 -3.09 -3.16
CA LEU A 234 -29.80 -3.51 -1.78
C LEU A 234 -30.59 -4.83 -1.81
N HIS A 235 -30.01 -5.86 -2.42
CA HIS A 235 -30.26 -7.22 -2.01
C HIS A 235 -29.86 -7.22 -0.55
N ALA A 236 -30.87 -7.40 0.29
CA ALA A 236 -30.71 -7.74 1.69
C ALA A 236 -29.45 -8.59 1.84
N TRP A 237 -28.50 -8.10 2.64
CA TRP A 237 -27.33 -8.86 3.09
C TRP A 237 -27.83 -10.05 3.92
N LYS A 238 -28.35 -11.07 3.24
CA LYS A 238 -28.49 -12.43 3.72
C LYS A 238 -27.39 -13.21 3.01
N GLY A 239 -26.34 -13.56 3.76
CA GLY A 239 -25.38 -14.57 3.36
C GLY A 239 -24.33 -14.10 2.36
N LEU A 240 -23.33 -13.36 2.84
CA LEU A 240 -21.98 -13.55 2.31
C LEU A 240 -21.48 -14.88 2.91
N GLU A 241 -21.96 -16.00 2.39
CA GLU A 241 -21.30 -17.28 2.60
C GLU A 241 -19.95 -17.17 1.89
N THR A 242 -18.89 -17.10 2.68
CA THR A 242 -17.52 -17.25 2.21
C THR A 242 -17.42 -18.54 1.41
N PRO A 243 -16.92 -18.55 0.16
CA PRO A 243 -16.68 -19.79 -0.57
C PRO A 243 -15.46 -20.50 0.02
N SER A 244 -15.67 -21.13 1.18
CA SER A 244 -14.78 -22.15 1.74
C SER A 244 -15.14 -23.48 1.10
N ASP A 245 -14.73 -23.69 -0.16
CA ASP A 245 -14.48 -25.03 -0.73
C ASP A 245 -14.16 -24.92 -2.23
N VAL A 246 -12.99 -24.40 -2.55
CA VAL A 246 -12.33 -24.82 -3.79
C VAL A 246 -11.72 -26.19 -3.49
N ARG A 247 -12.52 -27.23 -3.73
CA ARG A 247 -12.05 -28.62 -3.75
C ARG A 247 -10.89 -28.70 -4.75
N ARG A 248 -9.69 -28.89 -4.20
CA ARG A 248 -8.52 -29.38 -4.92
C ARG A 248 -8.93 -30.70 -5.58
N THR A 249 -9.17 -30.68 -6.88
CA THR A 249 -9.27 -31.90 -7.66
C THR A 249 -7.90 -32.55 -7.67
N ASP A 250 -7.79 -33.68 -6.98
CA ASP A 250 -6.65 -34.58 -7.04
C ASP A 250 -6.37 -34.93 -8.50
N VAL A 251 -5.26 -34.41 -9.02
CA VAL A 251 -4.73 -34.84 -10.31
C VAL A 251 -4.12 -36.22 -10.10
N GLY A 252 -4.76 -37.20 -10.74
CA GLY A 252 -4.42 -38.61 -10.68
C GLY A 252 -2.95 -38.86 -10.96
N SER A 253 -2.31 -39.51 -9.98
CA SER A 253 -1.05 -40.21 -10.12
C SER A 253 -1.26 -41.43 -11.01
N THR A 254 -0.91 -41.33 -12.29
CA THR A 254 -0.66 -42.50 -13.13
C THR A 254 0.75 -42.99 -12.86
N ALA A 255 0.85 -43.96 -11.96
CA ALA A 255 2.01 -44.82 -11.78
C ALA A 255 2.22 -45.65 -13.05
N GLU A 256 3.26 -45.35 -13.83
CA GLU A 256 3.84 -46.32 -14.75
C GLU A 256 4.65 -47.34 -13.94
N LYS A 257 4.28 -48.61 -14.14
CA LYS A 257 4.91 -49.82 -13.59
C LYS A 257 6.19 -50.15 -14.39
N PRO A 258 7.09 -50.99 -13.81
CA PRO A 258 8.50 -51.11 -14.17
C PRO A 258 8.78 -51.73 -15.55
#